data_AF-A0A6A5AG61-F1
#
_entry.id   AF-A0A6A5AG61-F1
#
_cell.length_a   1.000
_cell.length_b   1.000
_cell.length_c   1.000
_cell.angle_alpha   90.00
_cell.angle_beta   90.00
_cell.angle_gamma   90.00
#
_symmetry.space_group_name_H-M   'P 1'
#
loop_
_entity.id
_entity.type
_entity.pdbx_description
1 polymer ?
#
loop_
_entity_poly.entity_id
_entity_poly.type
_entity_poly.pdbx_seq_one_letter_code
_entity_poly.pdbx_strand_id
1 'polypeptide(L)'
;CATESSCFDDVGQFAIAAADANIGRLLGAVTSAGLANSTVFVVVSDHGRNEDGTHHGGKAKSNFETQWVVYGQDIIEGSRELKSAISIEDTAPTVAHLLGFDAPLEWHGRVVREVLLQANESLYSAAK
;
A
#
# COMPACT_ATOMS: atom_id res chain seq x y z
N CYS A 1 14.27 -6.19 -13.97
CA CYS A 1 14.09 -7.35 -13.06
C CYS A 1 13.34 -6.95 -11.77
N ALA A 2 13.72 -5.86 -11.10
CA ALA A 2 13.20 -5.43 -9.79
C ALA A 2 11.68 -5.50 -9.46
N THR A 3 10.80 -5.64 -10.45
CA THR A 3 9.33 -5.67 -10.30
C THR A 3 8.71 -7.04 -10.51
N GLU A 4 9.51 -8.08 -10.80
CA GLU A 4 9.03 -9.45 -11.01
C GLU A 4 9.52 -10.40 -9.91
N SER A 5 8.66 -11.31 -9.44
CA SER A 5 9.02 -12.30 -8.41
C SER A 5 10.13 -13.25 -8.86
N SER A 6 10.23 -13.51 -10.16
CA SER A 6 11.27 -14.32 -10.82
C SER A 6 12.69 -13.75 -10.67
N CYS A 7 12.80 -12.49 -10.25
CA CYS A 7 14.08 -11.80 -10.10
C CYS A 7 14.72 -11.95 -8.72
N PHE A 8 14.01 -12.56 -7.77
CA PHE A 8 14.56 -12.94 -6.50
C PHE A 8 15.13 -14.35 -6.59
N ASP A 9 16.28 -14.56 -5.93
CA ASP A 9 16.80 -15.91 -5.71
C ASP A 9 15.84 -16.72 -4.82
N ASP A 10 16.13 -18.01 -4.65
CA ASP A 10 15.26 -18.90 -3.86
C ASP A 10 15.04 -18.39 -2.43
N VAL A 11 16.06 -17.73 -1.85
CA VAL A 11 15.98 -17.12 -0.51
C VAL A 11 15.04 -15.92 -0.51
N GLY A 12 15.16 -15.02 -1.49
CA GLY A 12 14.28 -13.87 -1.64
C GLY A 12 12.83 -14.27 -1.95
N GLN A 13 12.60 -15.28 -2.78
CA GLN A 13 11.26 -15.82 -3.04
C GLN A 13 10.65 -16.43 -1.78
N PHE A 14 11.44 -17.20 -1.02
CA PHE A 14 11.00 -17.72 0.28
C PHE A 14 10.63 -16.60 1.26
N ALA A 15 11.44 -15.54 1.33
CA ALA A 15 11.18 -14.40 2.21
C ALA A 15 9.87 -13.68 1.84
N ILE A 16 9.60 -13.48 0.54
CA ILE A 16 8.34 -12.89 0.06
C ILE A 16 7.14 -13.78 0.42
N ALA A 17 7.23 -15.09 0.16
CA ALA A 17 6.17 -16.03 0.51
C ALA A 17 5.92 -16.11 2.03
N ALA A 18 6.99 -16.03 2.84
CA ALA A 18 6.87 -15.98 4.29
C ALA A 18 6.22 -14.69 4.79
N ALA A 19 6.52 -13.55 4.18
CA ALA A 19 5.87 -12.27 4.48
C ALA A 19 4.36 -12.33 4.15
N ASP A 20 4.00 -12.82 2.97
CA ASP A 20 2.60 -13.03 2.55
C ASP A 20 1.84 -13.95 3.53
N ALA A 21 2.44 -15.09 3.90
CA ALA A 21 1.86 -16.00 4.89
C ALA A 21 1.64 -15.33 6.26
N ASN A 22 2.54 -14.42 6.67
CA ASN A 22 2.38 -13.66 7.92
C ASN A 22 1.30 -12.59 7.82
N ILE A 23 1.12 -11.93 6.66
CA ILE A 23 -0.03 -11.04 6.42
C ILE A 23 -1.34 -11.84 6.55
N GLY A 24 -1.40 -13.04 5.96
CA GLY A 24 -2.54 -13.96 6.10
C GLY A 24 -2.86 -14.31 7.56
N ARG A 25 -1.84 -14.50 8.41
CA ARG A 25 -2.03 -14.73 9.85
C ARG A 25 -2.64 -13.53 10.57
N LEU A 26 -2.20 -12.32 10.24
CA LEU A 26 -2.77 -11.08 10.80
C LEU A 26 -4.23 -10.91 10.38
N LEU A 27 -4.54 -11.12 9.10
CA LEU A 27 -5.91 -11.10 8.58
C LEU A 27 -6.80 -12.13 9.32
N GLY A 28 -6.31 -13.35 9.50
CA GLY A 28 -7.03 -14.40 10.23
C GLY A 28 -7.26 -14.06 11.70
N ALA A 29 -6.28 -13.45 12.38
CA ALA A 29 -6.41 -13.02 13.76
C ALA A 29 -7.44 -11.90 13.93
N VAL A 30 -7.40 -10.87 13.08
CA VAL A 30 -8.36 -9.76 13.07
C VAL A 30 -9.78 -10.25 12.79
N THR A 31 -9.93 -11.17 11.83
CA THR A 31 -11.23 -11.79 11.50
C THR A 31 -11.76 -12.59 12.69
N SER A 32 -10.92 -13.42 13.31
CA SER A 32 -11.29 -14.27 14.46
C SER A 32 -11.64 -13.44 15.70
N ALA A 33 -11.08 -12.24 15.83
CA ALA A 33 -11.42 -11.28 16.87
C ALA A 33 -12.73 -10.51 16.60
N GLY A 34 -13.37 -10.70 15.43
CA GLY A 34 -14.57 -9.96 15.03
C GLY A 34 -14.31 -8.49 14.65
N LEU A 35 -13.06 -8.14 14.33
CA LEU A 35 -12.62 -6.76 14.07
C LEU A 35 -12.46 -6.43 12.58
N ALA A 36 -12.83 -7.34 11.68
CA ALA A 36 -12.64 -7.17 10.24
C ALA A 36 -13.32 -5.89 9.70
N ASN A 37 -14.53 -5.58 10.17
CA ASN A 37 -15.29 -4.41 9.71
C ASN A 37 -14.81 -3.08 10.31
N SER A 38 -13.87 -3.11 11.25
CA SER A 38 -13.31 -1.91 11.91
C SER A 38 -11.79 -1.83 11.79
N THR A 39 -11.20 -2.59 10.86
CA THR A 39 -9.76 -2.63 10.63
C THR A 39 -9.48 -2.38 9.15
N VAL A 40 -8.55 -1.46 8.88
CA VAL A 40 -7.96 -1.27 7.55
C VAL A 40 -6.51 -1.70 7.59
N PHE A 41 -6.10 -2.50 6.61
CA PHE A 41 -4.74 -2.93 6.38
C PHE A 41 -4.10 -2.00 5.34
N VAL A 42 -2.97 -1.39 5.70
CA VAL A 42 -2.15 -0.59 4.79
C VAL A 42 -0.80 -1.29 4.69
N VAL A 43 -0.50 -1.86 3.52
CA VAL A 43 0.74 -2.61 3.27
C VAL A 43 1.61 -1.79 2.33
N VAL A 44 2.80 -1.43 2.79
CA VAL A 44 3.74 -0.58 2.05
C VAL A 44 5.14 -1.20 2.03
N SER A 45 5.90 -0.91 0.98
CA SER A 45 7.36 -1.09 0.96
C SER A 45 8.04 0.27 1.14
N ASP A 46 9.16 0.29 1.85
CA ASP A 46 9.93 1.50 2.14
C ASP A 46 10.67 2.04 0.91
N HIS A 47 11.23 1.11 0.12
CA HIS A 47 11.86 1.40 -1.17
C HIS A 47 11.74 0.18 -2.10
N GLY A 48 12.10 0.39 -3.36
CA GLY A 48 12.23 -0.67 -4.35
C GLY A 48 13.64 -1.28 -4.35
N ARG A 49 14.08 -1.80 -5.50
CA ARG A 49 15.43 -2.35 -5.69
C ARG A 49 16.05 -1.88 -6.99
N ASN A 50 17.38 -1.98 -7.07
CA ASN A 50 18.13 -1.88 -8.31
C ASN A 50 17.68 -2.96 -9.29
N GLU A 51 17.94 -2.73 -10.58
CA GLU A 51 17.49 -3.62 -11.66
C GLU A 51 18.02 -5.06 -11.51
N ASP A 52 19.15 -5.24 -10.82
CA ASP A 52 19.76 -6.52 -10.48
C ASP A 52 19.01 -7.32 -9.40
N GLY A 53 18.05 -6.71 -8.73
CA GLY A 53 17.24 -7.33 -7.68
C GLY A 53 17.96 -7.56 -6.36
N THR A 54 19.21 -7.11 -6.16
CA THR A 54 20.01 -7.43 -4.97
C THR A 54 20.35 -6.23 -4.09
N HIS A 55 20.46 -5.04 -4.69
CA HIS A 55 20.79 -3.80 -4.00
C HIS A 55 19.61 -2.82 -4.03
N HIS A 56 19.65 -1.79 -3.19
CA HIS A 56 18.72 -0.66 -3.25
C HIS A 56 19.46 0.67 -3.08
N GLY A 57 18.80 1.76 -3.43
CA GLY A 57 19.33 3.12 -3.44
C GLY A 57 19.76 3.61 -4.82
N GLY A 58 19.99 4.92 -4.93
CA GLY A 58 20.31 5.59 -6.20
C GLY A 58 19.10 6.25 -6.84
N LYS A 59 19.24 6.66 -8.11
CA LYS A 59 18.25 7.47 -8.83
C LYS A 59 17.39 6.68 -9.82
N ALA A 60 17.58 5.35 -9.90
CA ALA A 60 16.83 4.52 -10.82
C ALA A 60 15.37 4.40 -10.38
N LYS A 61 14.45 4.44 -11.34
CA LYS A 61 12.99 4.40 -11.11
C LYS A 61 12.58 3.21 -10.23
N SER A 62 13.18 2.05 -10.46
CA SER A 62 12.91 0.81 -9.73
C SER A 62 13.22 0.88 -8.23
N ASN A 63 13.98 1.87 -7.76
CA ASN A 63 14.19 2.11 -6.32
C ASN A 63 13.08 2.95 -5.67
N PHE A 64 12.28 3.65 -6.47
CA PHE A 64 11.18 4.49 -6.00
C PHE A 64 9.81 3.86 -6.25
N GLU A 65 9.72 2.87 -7.16
CA GLU A 65 8.51 2.08 -7.36
C GLU A 65 8.37 1.05 -6.24
N THR A 66 7.42 1.29 -5.34
CA THR A 66 7.14 0.48 -4.16
C THR A 66 5.72 -0.09 -4.20
N GLN A 67 5.49 -1.11 -3.38
CA GLN A 67 4.14 -1.59 -3.10
C GLN A 67 3.42 -0.60 -2.17
N TRP A 68 2.17 -0.29 -2.50
CA TRP A 68 1.27 0.50 -1.69
C TRP A 68 -0.15 -0.05 -1.87
N VAL A 69 -0.63 -0.79 -0.88
CA VAL A 69 -1.91 -1.52 -0.91
C VAL A 69 -2.74 -1.14 0.30
N VAL A 70 -4.03 -0.89 0.09
CA VAL A 70 -5.00 -0.62 1.16
C VAL A 70 -6.16 -1.61 1.02
N TYR A 71 -6.57 -2.22 2.13
CA TYR A 71 -7.64 -3.20 2.17
C TYR A 71 -8.43 -3.11 3.47
N GLY A 72 -9.76 -3.09 3.38
CA GLY A 72 -10.63 -3.07 4.55
C GLY A 72 -12.05 -2.64 4.21
N GLN A 73 -12.92 -2.56 5.21
CA GLN A 73 -14.26 -1.99 5.08
C GLN A 73 -14.18 -0.52 4.63
N ASP A 74 -15.11 -0.11 3.77
CA ASP A 74 -15.22 1.26 3.21
C ASP A 74 -14.01 1.73 2.37
N ILE A 75 -13.09 0.81 2.06
CA ILE A 75 -12.07 0.97 1.03
C ILE A 75 -12.67 0.51 -0.31
N ILE A 76 -12.23 1.14 -1.39
CA ILE A 76 -12.65 0.84 -2.78
C ILE A 76 -12.71 -0.67 -3.05
N GLU A 77 -13.86 -1.12 -3.56
CA GLU A 77 -14.11 -2.54 -3.82
C GLU A 77 -13.53 -3.04 -5.16
N GLY A 78 -13.25 -4.34 -5.18
CA GLY A 78 -12.61 -5.03 -6.30
C GLY A 78 -11.12 -4.72 -6.35
N SER A 79 -10.30 -5.70 -6.74
CA SER A 79 -8.86 -5.49 -6.91
C SER A 79 -8.60 -4.44 -7.99
N ARG A 80 -8.53 -3.17 -7.59
CA ARG A 80 -8.41 -2.01 -8.47
C ARG A 80 -7.02 -1.41 -8.35
N GLU A 81 -6.43 -1.13 -9.50
CA GLU A 81 -5.18 -0.39 -9.59
C GLU A 81 -5.48 1.11 -9.40
N LEU A 82 -4.78 1.72 -8.45
CA LEU A 82 -4.83 3.16 -8.22
C LEU A 82 -4.08 3.88 -9.33
N LYS A 83 -4.70 4.91 -9.92
CA LYS A 83 -4.14 5.67 -11.05
C LYS A 83 -3.48 6.97 -10.64
N SER A 84 -3.73 7.45 -9.41
CA SER A 84 -3.05 8.61 -8.87
C SER A 84 -1.56 8.34 -8.63
N ALA A 85 -0.74 9.39 -8.78
CA ALA A 85 0.64 9.34 -8.32
C ALA A 85 0.64 9.41 -6.78
N ILE A 86 1.19 8.37 -6.15
CA ILE A 86 1.25 8.20 -4.71
C ILE A 86 2.71 8.25 -4.26
N SER A 87 2.99 9.08 -3.25
CA SER A 87 4.27 9.11 -2.55
C SER A 87 4.18 8.28 -1.28
N ILE A 88 5.31 7.74 -0.80
CA ILE A 88 5.35 7.10 0.53
C ILE A 88 4.93 8.07 1.65
N GLU A 89 5.17 9.38 1.46
CA GLU A 89 4.75 10.44 2.37
C GLU A 89 3.23 10.56 2.49
N ASP A 90 2.46 10.08 1.51
CA ASP A 90 0.99 10.09 1.52
C ASP A 90 0.40 9.04 2.48
N THR A 91 1.23 8.09 2.95
CA THR A 91 0.81 7.02 3.86
C THR A 91 0.33 7.57 5.19
N ALA A 92 1.11 8.44 5.84
CA ALA A 92 0.77 8.97 7.16
C ALA A 92 -0.52 9.83 7.15
N PRO A 93 -0.68 10.81 6.24
CA PRO A 93 -1.95 11.54 6.08
C PRO A 93 -3.14 10.62 5.82
N THR A 94 -2.97 9.58 4.99
CA THR A 94 -4.05 8.64 4.68
C THR A 94 -4.46 7.83 5.92
N VAL A 95 -3.49 7.31 6.69
CA VAL A 95 -3.77 6.60 7.94
C VAL A 95 -4.43 7.52 8.97
N ALA A 96 -3.96 8.76 9.12
CA ALA A 96 -4.58 9.74 10.02
C ALA A 96 -6.04 9.99 9.63
N HIS A 97 -6.32 10.18 8.34
CA HIS A 97 -7.67 10.37 7.83
C HIS A 97 -8.58 9.17 8.10
N LEU A 98 -8.11 7.94 7.87
CA LEU A 98 -8.85 6.70 8.15
C LEU A 98 -9.18 6.55 9.65
N LEU A 99 -8.35 7.12 10.52
CA LEU A 99 -8.56 7.15 11.97
C LEU A 99 -9.41 8.36 12.43
N GLY A 100 -9.85 9.22 11.51
CA GLY A 100 -10.65 10.41 11.83
C GLY A 100 -9.86 11.62 12.33
N PHE A 101 -8.55 11.67 12.08
CA PHE A 101 -7.69 12.80 12.42
C PHE A 101 -7.34 13.64 11.19
N ASP A 102 -7.15 14.94 11.41
CA ASP A 102 -6.56 15.83 10.40
C ASP A 102 -5.04 15.64 10.35
N ALA A 103 -4.47 15.73 9.14
CA ALA A 103 -3.02 15.71 8.96
C ALA A 103 -2.41 17.03 9.49
N PRO A 104 -1.32 16.97 10.27
CA PRO A 104 -0.55 18.15 10.66
C PRO A 104 -0.08 18.97 9.44
N LEU A 105 0.02 20.29 9.60
CA LEU A 105 0.42 21.20 8.53
C LEU A 105 1.84 20.94 8.01
N GLU A 106 2.71 20.39 8.86
CA GLU A 106 4.10 20.08 8.56
C GLU A 106 4.26 18.82 7.68
N TRP A 107 3.21 18.01 7.52
CA TRP A 107 3.26 16.84 6.65
C TRP A 107 3.10 17.29 5.19
N HIS A 108 4.06 16.93 4.34
CA HIS A 108 4.02 17.27 2.91
C HIS A 108 3.14 16.32 2.08
N GLY A 109 2.90 15.11 2.58
CA GLY A 109 2.03 14.14 1.94
C GLY A 109 0.56 14.56 1.97
N ARG A 110 -0.24 13.88 1.16
CA ARG A 110 -1.69 14.10 1.06
C ARG A 110 -2.46 12.81 1.30
N VAL A 111 -3.74 12.94 1.67
CA VAL A 111 -4.65 11.79 1.74
C VAL A 111 -4.87 11.24 0.33
N VAL A 112 -4.61 9.95 0.13
CA VAL A 112 -4.90 9.25 -1.14
C VAL A 112 -6.40 8.96 -1.20
N ARG A 113 -7.20 9.98 -1.56
CA ARG A 113 -8.67 9.86 -1.58
C ARG A 113 -9.22 8.81 -2.55
N GLU A 114 -8.43 8.42 -3.55
CA GLU A 114 -8.79 7.39 -4.52
C GLU A 114 -9.15 6.06 -3.84
N VAL A 115 -8.55 5.73 -2.69
CA VAL A 115 -8.85 4.50 -1.94
C VAL A 115 -10.25 4.48 -1.33
N LEU A 116 -10.93 5.62 -1.27
CA LEU A 116 -12.27 5.76 -0.69
C LEU A 116 -13.36 5.76 -1.77
N LEU A 117 -12.99 5.79 -3.05
CA LEU A 117 -13.95 5.89 -4.14
C LEU A 117 -14.75 4.61 -4.30
N GLN A 118 -16.06 4.74 -4.45
CA GLN A 118 -16.93 3.60 -4.71
C GLN A 118 -17.03 3.30 -6.21
N ALA A 119 -17.54 2.11 -6.55
CA ALA A 119 -17.48 1.56 -7.91
C ALA A 119 -18.05 2.49 -9.02
N ASN A 120 -18.91 3.44 -8.66
CA ASN A 120 -19.60 4.37 -9.56
C ASN A 120 -19.09 5.82 -9.46
N GLU A 121 -18.05 6.10 -8.68
CA GLU A 121 -17.51 7.45 -8.51
C GLU A 121 -16.36 7.71 -9.50
N SER A 122 -16.43 8.82 -10.22
CA SER A 122 -15.38 9.19 -11.18
C SER A 122 -14.16 9.78 -10.45
N LEU A 123 -12.95 9.60 -11.02
CA LEU A 123 -11.73 10.28 -10.54
C LEU A 123 -11.89 11.81 -10.50
N TYR A 124 -12.72 12.38 -11.38
CA TYR A 124 -13.02 13.82 -11.42
C TYR A 124 -13.87 14.31 -10.24
N SER A 125 -14.67 13.45 -9.63
CA SER A 125 -15.49 13.78 -8.45
C SER A 125 -14.65 13.89 -7.17
N ALA A 126 -13.55 13.14 -7.09
CA ALA A 126 -12.66 13.08 -5.92
C ALA A 126 -11.66 14.24 -5.83
N ALA A 127 -11.48 14.97 -6.94
CA ALA A 127 -10.51 16.06 -7.08
C ALA A 127 -11.09 17.44 -6.76
N LYS A 128 -12.30 17.51 -6.20
CA LYS A 128 -12.93 18.73 -5.69
C LYS A 128 -12.81 18.85 -4.17
#